data_AF-A0A3M0LX99-F1
#
_entry.id   AF-A0A3M0LX99-F1
#
_cell.length_a   1.000
_cell.length_b   1.000
_cell.length_c   1.000
_cell.angle_alpha   90.00
_cell.angle_beta   90.00
_cell.angle_gamma   90.00
#
_symmetry.space_group_name_H-M   'P 1'
#
loop_
_entity.id
_entity.type
_entity.pdbx_description
1 polymer ?
#
loop_
_entity_poly.entity_id
_entity_poly.type
_entity_poly.pdbx_seq_one_letter_code
_entity_poly.pdbx_strand_id
1 'polypeptide(L)'
;MSVEKVIDISISSNFHEFIPSAILRLQYIFPNIKIEVTAEGLTAFGTLEADVPKFEREVIYQIYREKIFHETLPLRQSLYQMLAL
;
A
#
# COMPACT_ATOMS: atom_id res chain seq x y z
N MET A 1 -0.62 18.15 -19.29
CA MET A 1 -1.68 17.11 -19.24
C MET A 1 -2.24 17.11 -17.84
N SER A 2 -3.52 17.41 -17.66
CA SER A 2 -4.17 17.33 -16.36
C SER A 2 -4.22 15.86 -15.94
N VAL A 3 -3.62 15.54 -14.79
CA VAL A 3 -3.66 14.18 -14.25
C VAL A 3 -5.05 13.99 -13.67
N GLU A 4 -5.91 13.24 -14.36
CA GLU A 4 -7.30 13.04 -13.94
C GLU A 4 -7.34 12.17 -12.68
N LYS A 5 -8.24 12.51 -11.75
CA LYS A 5 -8.47 11.71 -10.56
C LYS A 5 -9.14 10.40 -10.98
N VAL A 6 -8.56 9.28 -10.55
CA VAL A 6 -9.07 7.95 -10.90
C VAL A 6 -10.02 7.41 -9.83
N ILE A 7 -9.59 7.41 -8.57
CA ILE A 7 -10.34 6.83 -7.45
C ILE A 7 -9.88 7.40 -6.10
N ASP A 8 -10.82 7.51 -5.16
CA ASP A 8 -10.51 7.62 -3.73
C ASP A 8 -10.68 6.26 -3.08
N ILE A 9 -9.72 5.87 -2.25
CA ILE A 9 -9.76 4.62 -1.51
C ILE A 9 -9.73 4.96 -0.02
N SER A 10 -10.85 4.67 0.65
CA SER A 10 -10.95 4.83 2.09
C SER A 10 -10.22 3.70 2.80
N ILE A 11 -9.34 4.06 3.73
CA ILE A 11 -8.55 3.13 4.53
C ILE A 11 -8.82 3.45 6.00
N SER A 12 -9.15 2.42 6.78
CA SER A 12 -9.31 2.56 8.23
C SER A 12 -8.04 3.12 8.86
N SER A 13 -8.18 4.04 9.81
CA SER A 13 -7.08 4.72 10.51
C SER A 13 -6.05 3.77 11.11
N ASN A 14 -6.48 2.56 11.51
CA ASN A 14 -5.62 1.51 12.05
C ASN A 14 -4.60 0.95 11.04
N PHE A 15 -4.72 1.32 9.77
CA PHE A 15 -3.82 0.92 8.70
C PHE A 15 -2.98 2.06 8.13
N HIS A 16 -3.18 3.30 8.61
CA HIS A 16 -2.53 4.49 8.03
C HIS A 16 -1.01 4.45 8.16
N GLU A 17 -0.49 3.86 9.25
CA GLU A 17 0.95 3.70 9.43
C GLU A 17 1.61 2.83 8.35
N PHE A 18 0.85 1.96 7.68
CA PHE A 18 1.36 1.04 6.66
C PHE A 18 1.29 1.60 5.24
N ILE A 19 0.57 2.71 5.03
CA ILE A 19 0.36 3.32 3.71
C ILE A 19 1.69 3.74 3.04
N PRO A 20 2.65 4.40 3.73
CA PRO A 20 3.87 4.87 3.08
C PRO A 20 4.69 3.73 2.44
N SER A 21 4.86 2.60 3.15
CA SER A 21 5.57 1.43 2.63
C SER A 21 4.83 0.77 1.48
N ALA A 22 3.50 0.65 1.59
CA ALA A 22 2.67 0.09 0.51
C ALA A 22 2.77 0.91 -0.79
N ILE A 23 2.83 2.24 -0.70
CA ILE A 23 2.95 3.14 -1.86
C ILE A 23 4.21 2.83 -2.68
N LEU A 24 5.34 2.51 -2.05
CA LEU A 24 6.58 2.21 -2.77
C LEU A 24 6.40 1.01 -3.72
N ARG A 25 5.72 -0.04 -3.25
CA ARG A 25 5.40 -1.21 -4.07
C ARG A 25 4.37 -0.86 -5.14
N LEU A 26 3.34 -0.10 -4.78
CA LEU A 26 2.27 0.29 -5.70
C LEU A 26 2.78 1.14 -6.87
N GLN A 27 3.71 2.07 -6.61
CA GLN A 27 4.36 2.87 -7.66
C GLN A 27 5.19 2.02 -8.63
N TYR A 28 5.76 0.90 -8.18
CA TYR A 28 6.43 -0.04 -9.07
C TYR A 28 5.44 -0.82 -9.97
N ILE A 29 4.28 -1.21 -9.41
CA ILE A 29 3.25 -1.98 -10.13
C ILE A 29 2.45 -1.08 -11.10
N PHE A 30 2.18 0.16 -10.69
CA PHE A 30 1.38 1.14 -11.42
C PHE A 30 2.18 2.43 -11.65
N PRO A 31 3.22 2.40 -12.50
CA PRO A 31 4.15 3.53 -12.66
C PRO A 31 3.50 4.81 -13.22
N ASN A 32 2.36 4.67 -13.89
CA ASN A 32 1.61 5.78 -14.48
C ASN A 32 0.56 6.38 -13.52
N ILE A 33 0.47 5.87 -12.29
CA ILE A 33 -0.48 6.32 -11.28
C ILE A 33 0.25 7.07 -10.18
N LYS A 34 -0.09 8.35 -10.02
CA LYS A 34 0.31 9.15 -8.87
C LYS A 34 -0.62 8.83 -7.71
N ILE A 35 -0.05 8.55 -6.54
CA ILE A 35 -0.81 8.28 -5.32
C ILE A 35 -0.51 9.39 -4.31
N GLU A 36 -1.56 10.00 -3.76
CA GLU A 36 -1.46 10.98 -2.69
C GLU A 36 -2.16 10.45 -1.44
N VAL A 37 -1.51 10.56 -0.28
CA VAL A 37 -2.09 10.15 1.00
C VAL A 37 -3.02 11.25 1.50
N THR A 38 -4.21 10.87 1.96
CA THR A 38 -5.21 11.78 2.52
C THR A 38 -5.50 11.40 3.97
N ALA A 39 -6.28 12.23 4.67
CA ALA A 39 -6.72 11.92 6.03
C ALA A 39 -7.64 10.67 6.12
N GLU A 40 -8.21 10.23 5.00
CA GLU A 40 -9.16 9.12 4.93
C GLU A 40 -8.57 7.87 4.26
N GLY A 41 -7.32 7.94 3.78
CA GLY A 41 -6.68 6.87 3.03
C GLY A 41 -5.79 7.42 1.92
N LEU A 42 -6.20 7.24 0.66
CA LEU A 42 -5.43 7.72 -0.48
C LEU A 42 -6.30 8.11 -1.68
N THR A 43 -5.77 8.99 -2.52
CA THR A 43 -6.33 9.37 -3.82
C THR A 43 -5.34 9.01 -4.92
N ALA A 44 -5.82 8.37 -5.98
CA ALA A 44 -5.04 8.01 -7.15
C ALA A 44 -5.36 8.93 -8.33
N PHE A 45 -4.32 9.38 -9.05
CA PHE A 45 -4.42 10.22 -10.23
C PHE A 45 -3.65 9.59 -11.39
N GLY A 46 -4.19 9.63 -12.61
CA GLY A 46 -3.53 9.18 -13.83
C GLY A 46 -4.49 8.50 -14.78
N THR A 47 -3.95 7.61 -15.62
CA THR A 47 -4.74 6.81 -16.56
C THR A 47 -4.60 5.35 -16.19
N LEU A 48 -5.68 4.73 -15.71
CA LEU A 48 -5.76 3.29 -15.52
C LEU A 48 -6.26 2.67 -16.83
N GLU A 49 -5.38 1.99 -17.56
CA GLU A 49 -5.70 1.43 -18.88
C GLU A 49 -6.75 0.31 -18.85
N ALA A 50 -7.05 -0.33 -17.71
CA ALA A 50 -8.00 -1.45 -17.76
C ALA A 50 -8.79 -1.85 -16.49
N ASP A 51 -8.36 -1.59 -15.25
CA ASP A 51 -9.10 -2.18 -14.10
C ASP A 51 -8.91 -1.41 -12.78
N VAL A 52 -9.79 -0.43 -12.54
CA VAL A 52 -9.88 0.30 -11.26
C VAL A 52 -10.13 -0.66 -10.08
N PRO A 53 -11.06 -1.64 -10.15
CA PRO A 53 -11.21 -2.66 -9.12
C PRO A 53 -9.93 -3.46 -8.82
N LYS A 54 -9.11 -3.78 -9.83
CA LYS A 54 -7.81 -4.44 -9.62
C LYS A 54 -6.84 -3.53 -8.87
N PHE A 55 -6.78 -2.26 -9.23
CA PHE A 55 -5.94 -1.30 -8.51
C PHE A 55 -6.35 -1.19 -7.05
N GLU A 56 -7.66 -1.05 -6.77
CA GLU A 56 -8.17 -1.01 -5.41
C GLU A 56 -7.82 -2.27 -4.61
N ARG A 57 -8.01 -3.46 -5.20
CA ARG A 57 -7.61 -4.73 -4.57
C ARG A 57 -6.12 -4.78 -4.26
N GLU A 58 -5.27 -4.33 -5.17
CA GLU A 58 -3.82 -4.28 -4.93
C GLU A 58 -3.47 -3.29 -3.81
N VAL A 59 -4.11 -2.13 -3.75
CA VAL A 59 -3.91 -1.16 -2.66
C VAL A 59 -4.23 -1.79 -1.31
N ILE A 60 -5.42 -2.38 -1.16
CA ILE A 60 -5.82 -3.04 0.08
C ILE A 60 -4.87 -4.20 0.42
N TYR A 61 -4.49 -5.00 -0.57
CA TYR A 61 -3.60 -6.13 -0.39
C TYR A 61 -2.21 -5.70 0.11
N GLN A 62 -1.60 -4.67 -0.49
CA GLN A 62 -0.27 -4.20 -0.07
C GLN A 62 -0.31 -3.61 1.34
N ILE A 63 -1.31 -2.79 1.67
CA ILE A 63 -1.46 -2.22 3.02
C ILE A 63 -1.60 -3.33 4.07
N TYR A 64 -2.44 -4.34 3.80
CA TYR A 64 -2.64 -5.46 4.71
C TYR A 64 -1.36 -6.31 4.88
N ARG A 65 -0.59 -6.48 3.80
CA ARG A 65 0.68 -7.21 3.84
C ARG A 65 1.73 -6.51 4.70
N GLU A 66 1.79 -5.18 4.66
CA GLU A 66 2.66 -4.39 5.52
C GLU A 66 2.28 -4.52 7.00
N LYS A 67 0.98 -4.53 7.32
CA LYS A 67 0.50 -4.86 8.67
C LYS A 67 1.01 -6.22 9.15
N ILE A 68 0.79 -7.28 8.35
CA ILE A 68 1.28 -8.63 8.67
C ILE A 68 2.79 -8.63 8.84
N PHE A 69 3.51 -7.92 7.98
CA PHE A 69 4.97 -7.82 8.08
C PHE A 69 5.38 -7.24 9.43
N HIS A 70 4.79 -6.11 9.83
CA HIS A 70 5.05 -5.47 11.12
C HIS A 70 4.69 -6.39 12.30
N GLU A 71 3.52 -7.01 12.31
CA GLU A 71 3.05 -7.89 13.38
C GLU A 71 3.92 -9.15 13.54
N THR A 72 4.50 -9.64 12.45
CA THR A 72 5.34 -10.85 12.45
C THR A 72 6.84 -10.56 12.57
N LEU A 73 7.27 -9.29 12.54
CA LEU A 73 8.67 -8.91 12.61
C LEU A 73 9.34 -9.35 13.92
N PRO A 74 8.74 -9.16 15.12
CA PRO A 74 9.37 -9.57 16.38
C PRO A 74 9.63 -11.08 16.45
N LEU A 75 8.67 -11.89 15.98
CA LEU A 75 8.82 -13.35 15.94
C LEU A 75 9.97 -13.74 14.99
N ARG A 76 10.03 -13.14 13.79
CA ARG A 76 11.10 -13.40 12.83
C ARG A 76 12.47 -13.04 13.38
N GLN A 77 12.60 -11.89 14.03
CA GLN A 77 13.84 -11.46 14.68
C GLN A 77 14.26 -12.43 15.80
N SER A 78 13.30 -12.88 16.62
CA SER A 78 13.56 -13.83 17.71
C SER A 78 14.07 -15.17 17.17
N LEU A 79 13.45 -15.69 16.11
CA LEU A 79 13.89 -16.93 15.46
C LEU A 79 15.30 -16.81 14.88
N TYR A 80 15.62 -15.69 14.23
CA TYR A 80 16.97 -15.46 13.71
C TYR A 80 18.02 -15.35 14.82
N GLN A 81 17.69 -14.71 15.94
CA GLN A 81 18.57 -14.64 17.10
C GLN A 81 18.84 -16.03 17.71
N MET A 82 17.83 -16.89 17.79
CA MET A 82 17.99 -18.27 18.29
C MET A 82 18.87 -19.12 17.37
N LEU A 83 18.75 -18.97 16.05
CA LEU A 83 19.51 -19.75 15.06
C LEU A 83 20.95 -19.25 14.86
N ALA A 84 21.27 -18.04 15.31
CA ALA A 84 22.60 -17.46 15.23
C ALA A 84 23.52 -17.85 16.40
N LEU A 85 23.00 -18.62 17.37
CA LEU A 85 23.70 -19.21 18.52
C LEU A 85 24.09 -20.67 18.22
#